data_AF-A0A3D0SN48-F1
#
_entry.id   AF-A0A3D0SN48-F1
#
_cell.length_a   1.000
_cell.length_b   1.000
_cell.length_c   1.000
_cell.angle_alpha   90.00
_cell.angle_beta   90.00
_cell.angle_gamma   90.00
#
_symmetry.space_group_name_H-M   'P 1'
#
loop_
_entity.id
_entity.type
_entity.pdbx_description
1 polymer ?
#
loop_
_entity_poly.entity_id
_entity_poly.type
_entity_poly.pdbx_seq_one_letter_code
_entity_poly.pdbx_strand_id
1 'polypeptide(L)'
;AYLNNPASLFGHTLLRLDRRGQTESTRLLAYTINYAADDAGSRGLMYAIDGIAGGFRGQFDLQPYYKLVRTYGDLESRDIWEYRLNLRPSQLQHLLEHVW
;
A
#
# COMPACT_ATOMS: atom_id res chain seq x y z
N ALA A 1 3.99 -9.37 -17.19
CA ALA A 1 2.55 -9.11 -17.00
C ALA A 1 2.40 -7.79 -16.26
N TYR A 2 2.16 -6.66 -16.93
CA TYR A 2 2.41 -5.35 -16.28
C TYR A 2 1.43 -4.24 -16.70
N LEU A 3 0.18 -4.60 -17.03
CA LEU A 3 -0.89 -3.62 -17.34
C LEU A 3 -2.31 -4.13 -16.97
N ASN A 4 -2.43 -5.26 -16.28
CA ASN A 4 -3.73 -5.86 -16.02
C ASN A 4 -4.52 -5.22 -14.86
N ASN A 5 -3.93 -4.24 -14.16
CA ASN A 5 -4.64 -3.51 -13.11
C ASN A 5 -4.10 -2.06 -12.98
N PRO A 6 -4.62 -1.09 -13.75
CA PRO A 6 -4.26 0.32 -13.61
C PRO A 6 -4.50 0.88 -12.20
N ALA A 7 -5.43 0.33 -11.42
CA ALA A 7 -5.58 0.71 -10.01
C ALA A 7 -4.33 0.35 -9.17
N SER A 8 -3.59 -0.71 -9.54
CA SER A 8 -2.32 -1.12 -8.92
C SER A 8 -1.10 -0.32 -9.39
N LEU A 9 -1.21 0.41 -10.52
CA LEU A 9 -0.13 1.27 -11.04
C LEU A 9 -0.03 2.62 -10.30
N PHE A 10 -1.16 3.14 -9.81
CA PHE A 10 -1.24 4.49 -9.24
C PHE A 10 -1.79 4.55 -7.82
N GLY A 11 -2.34 3.45 -7.28
CA GLY A 11 -3.13 3.50 -6.05
C GLY A 11 -2.36 3.34 -4.75
N HIS A 12 -1.18 2.71 -4.75
CA HIS A 12 -0.60 2.14 -3.53
C HIS A 12 0.42 3.03 -2.82
N THR A 13 -0.06 3.92 -1.95
CA THR A 13 0.83 4.49 -0.92
C THR A 13 1.03 3.45 0.16
N LEU A 14 2.25 2.93 0.26
CA LEU A 14 2.62 1.90 1.22
C LEU A 14 3.54 2.46 2.30
N LEU A 15 3.15 2.24 3.56
CA LEU A 15 4.00 2.52 4.72
C LEU A 15 4.11 1.29 5.61
N ARG A 16 5.33 0.89 5.92
CA ARG A 16 5.62 -0.12 6.94
C ARG A 16 5.86 0.58 8.27
N LEU A 17 5.15 0.14 9.30
CA LEU A 17 5.29 0.63 10.66
C LEU A 17 6.06 -0.36 11.50
N ASP A 18 7.28 0.02 11.87
CA ASP A 18 8.12 -0.80 12.71
C ASP A 18 7.87 -0.53 14.20
N ARG A 19 7.69 -1.60 14.98
CA ARG A 19 7.58 -1.50 16.44
C ARG A 19 8.95 -1.21 17.07
N ARG A 20 8.97 -0.57 18.24
CA ARG A 20 10.21 -0.40 19.02
C ARG A 20 10.81 -1.79 19.31
N GLY A 21 12.09 -1.97 18.98
CA GLY A 21 12.80 -3.24 19.16
C GLY A 21 12.59 -4.27 18.05
N GLN A 22 11.93 -3.90 16.94
CA GLN A 22 11.81 -4.79 15.80
C GLN A 22 13.16 -5.01 15.10
N THR A 23 13.35 -6.23 14.62
CA THR A 23 14.58 -6.74 14.00
C THR A 23 14.28 -7.25 12.59
N GLU A 24 15.31 -7.50 11.80
CA GLU A 24 15.15 -8.14 10.48
C GLU A 24 14.41 -9.48 10.55
N SER A 25 14.64 -10.28 11.60
CA SER A 25 13.94 -11.55 11.81
C SER A 25 12.44 -11.39 12.08
N THR A 26 12.00 -10.23 12.55
CA THR A 26 10.59 -9.91 12.84
C THR A 26 9.99 -8.92 11.84
N ARG A 27 10.74 -8.55 10.79
CA ARG A 27 10.34 -7.59 9.75
C ARG A 27 9.01 -7.96 9.10
N LEU A 28 8.81 -9.24 8.79
CA LEU A 28 7.59 -9.76 8.15
C LEU A 28 6.32 -9.64 9.01
N LEU A 29 6.48 -9.42 10.32
CA LEU A 29 5.39 -9.23 11.28
C LEU A 29 5.03 -7.75 11.48
N ALA A 30 5.74 -6.82 10.82
CA ALA A 30 5.39 -5.40 10.86
C ALA A 30 3.98 -5.17 10.32
N TYR A 31 3.31 -4.12 10.82
CA TYR A 31 2.09 -3.64 10.21
C TYR A 31 2.43 -2.82 8.98
N THR A 32 1.62 -2.95 7.96
CA THR A 32 1.65 -2.08 6.79
C THR A 32 0.33 -1.36 6.64
N ILE A 33 0.41 -0.09 6.29
CA ILE A 33 -0.70 0.74 5.84
C ILE A 33 -0.58 0.79 4.32
N ASN A 34 -1.63 0.35 3.64
CA ASN A 34 -1.75 0.50 2.21
C ASN A 34 -2.91 1.45 1.93
N TYR A 35 -2.69 2.50 1.16
CA TYR A 35 -3.78 3.25 0.54
C TYR A 35 -4.06 2.64 -0.82
N ALA A 36 -5.30 2.43 -1.24
CA ALA A 36 -5.63 1.85 -2.54
C ALA A 36 -6.94 2.41 -3.08
N ALA A 37 -7.09 2.38 -4.41
CA ALA A 37 -8.37 2.67 -5.05
C ALA A 37 -9.33 1.48 -4.86
N ASP A 38 -10.53 1.73 -4.35
CA ASP A 38 -11.62 0.77 -4.31
C ASP A 38 -12.29 0.68 -5.70
N ASP A 39 -12.10 -0.44 -6.37
CA ASP A 39 -12.68 -0.72 -7.68
C ASP A 39 -13.96 -1.58 -7.60
N ALA A 40 -14.46 -1.84 -6.39
CA ALA A 40 -15.62 -2.70 -6.17
C ALA A 40 -16.86 -2.16 -6.92
N GLY A 41 -17.18 -2.82 -8.04
CA GLY A 41 -18.35 -2.51 -8.87
C GLY A 41 -18.06 -1.69 -10.12
N SER A 42 -16.83 -1.18 -10.32
CA SER A 42 -16.47 -0.53 -11.58
C SER A 42 -16.21 -1.58 -12.67
N ARG A 43 -16.75 -1.36 -13.87
CA ARG A 43 -16.67 -2.32 -14.99
C ARG A 43 -16.46 -1.60 -16.31
N GLY A 44 -15.76 -2.26 -17.23
CA GLY A 44 -15.62 -1.83 -18.62
C GLY A 44 -15.04 -0.42 -18.74
N LEU A 45 -15.71 0.43 -19.52
CA LEU A 45 -15.24 1.79 -19.80
C LEU A 45 -15.14 2.68 -18.54
N MET A 46 -16.04 2.51 -17.56
CA MET A 46 -16.00 3.30 -16.32
C MET A 46 -14.72 3.04 -15.53
N TYR A 47 -14.25 1.79 -15.48
CA TYR A 47 -13.00 1.45 -14.80
C TYR A 47 -11.78 2.16 -15.42
N ALA A 48 -11.74 2.27 -16.76
CA ALA A 48 -10.67 2.99 -17.44
C ALA A 48 -10.76 4.51 -17.22
N ILE A 49 -11.97 5.08 -17.23
CA ILE A 49 -12.18 6.51 -16.98
C ILE A 49 -11.83 6.85 -15.54
N ASP A 50 -12.35 6.10 -14.56
CA ASP A 50 -12.09 6.31 -13.13
C ASP A 50 -10.59 6.14 -12.82
N GLY A 51 -9.91 5.20 -13.48
CA GLY A 51 -8.47 5.01 -13.34
C GLY A 51 -7.63 6.16 -13.86
N ILE A 52 -8.08 6.87 -14.92
CA ILE A 52 -7.35 8.01 -15.49
C ILE A 52 -7.74 9.33 -14.79
N ALA A 53 -9.02 9.50 -14.50
CA ALA A 53 -9.57 10.72 -13.92
C ALA A 53 -9.48 10.77 -12.38
N GLY A 54 -9.12 9.65 -11.73
CA GLY A 54 -9.06 9.55 -10.27
C GLY A 54 -10.43 9.41 -9.60
N GLY A 55 -11.41 8.80 -10.29
CA GLY A 55 -12.79 8.65 -9.83
C GLY A 55 -12.99 7.58 -8.74
N PHE A 56 -11.98 6.74 -8.49
CA PHE A 56 -12.06 5.72 -7.45
C PHE A 56 -12.03 6.30 -6.05
N ARG A 57 -12.83 5.73 -5.16
CA ARG A 57 -12.75 6.04 -3.74
C ARG A 57 -11.46 5.43 -3.18
N GLY A 58 -10.57 6.25 -2.67
CA GLY A 58 -9.40 5.74 -1.97
C GLY A 58 -9.75 5.22 -0.57
N GLN A 59 -9.15 4.12 -0.18
CA GLN A 59 -9.32 3.48 1.12
C GLN A 59 -7.97 3.09 1.73
N PHE A 60 -7.87 3.16 3.06
CA PHE A 60 -6.75 2.64 3.82
C PHE A 60 -7.05 1.21 4.27
N ASP A 61 -6.06 0.32 4.12
CA ASP A 61 -6.08 -1.04 4.63
C ASP A 61 -4.86 -1.29 5.53
N LEU A 62 -5.07 -2.06 6.60
CA LEU A 62 -4.04 -2.41 7.57
C LEU A 62 -3.78 -3.91 7.56
N GLN A 63 -2.60 -4.31 7.08
CA GLN A 63 -2.27 -5.72 6.93
C GLN A 63 -0.83 -6.05 7.37
N PRO A 64 -0.54 -7.31 7.75
CA PRO A 64 0.82 -7.75 8.03
C PRO A 64 1.71 -7.70 6.79
N TYR A 65 2.98 -7.33 6.98
CA TYR A 65 3.92 -7.13 5.88
C TYR A 65 4.13 -8.37 5.00
N TYR A 66 4.11 -9.59 5.57
CA TYR A 66 4.27 -10.81 4.77
C TYR A 66 3.21 -10.99 3.68
N LYS A 67 1.97 -10.49 3.89
CA LYS A 67 0.91 -10.59 2.87
C LYS A 67 1.26 -9.77 1.64
N LEU A 68 1.88 -8.62 1.88
CA LEU A 68 2.34 -7.72 0.84
C LEU A 68 3.47 -8.33 0.03
N VAL A 69 4.51 -8.82 0.72
CA VAL A 69 5.66 -9.47 0.06
C VAL A 69 5.18 -10.61 -0.84
N ARG A 70 4.23 -11.41 -0.36
CA ARG A 70 3.60 -12.47 -1.16
C ARG A 70 2.82 -11.93 -2.36
N THR A 71 2.08 -10.84 -2.18
CA THR A 71 1.26 -10.27 -3.27
C THR A 71 2.15 -9.67 -4.35
N TYR A 72 3.06 -8.77 -4.00
CA TYR A 72 3.86 -8.06 -4.99
C TYR A 72 5.08 -8.86 -5.47
N GLY A 73 5.78 -9.53 -4.56
CA GLY A 73 6.93 -10.34 -4.89
C GLY A 73 6.54 -11.64 -5.59
N ASP A 74 5.70 -12.45 -4.94
CA ASP A 74 5.43 -13.80 -5.45
C ASP A 74 4.35 -13.84 -6.54
N LEU A 75 3.24 -13.12 -6.37
CA LEU A 75 2.11 -13.18 -7.32
C LEU A 75 2.26 -12.20 -8.49
N GLU A 76 2.76 -11.00 -8.24
CA GLU A 76 2.94 -9.98 -9.29
C GLU A 76 4.36 -9.92 -9.86
N SER A 77 5.32 -10.69 -9.31
CA SER A 77 6.72 -10.73 -9.78
C SER A 77 7.37 -9.35 -9.86
N ARG A 78 7.15 -8.51 -8.83
CA ARG A 78 7.74 -7.17 -8.71
C ARG A 78 8.87 -7.13 -7.69
N ASP A 79 9.89 -6.33 -7.97
CA ASP A 79 10.92 -6.00 -6.98
C ASP A 79 10.37 -5.05 -5.92
N ILE A 80 10.66 -5.33 -4.65
CA ILE A 80 10.24 -4.51 -3.52
C ILE A 80 11.46 -3.75 -2.99
N TRP A 81 11.34 -2.43 -2.96
CA TRP A 81 12.35 -1.53 -2.43
C TRP A 81 11.82 -0.85 -1.17
N GLU A 82 12.59 -0.87 -0.10
CA GLU A 82 12.19 -0.29 1.18
C GLU A 82 13.06 0.91 1.53
N TYR A 83 12.42 2.01 1.91
CA TYR A 83 13.10 3.24 2.28
C TYR A 83 12.69 3.64 3.69
N ARG A 84 13.69 3.78 4.57
CA ARG A 84 13.44 4.24 5.93
C ARG A 84 13.25 5.75 5.94
N LEU A 85 12.06 6.19 6.31
CA LEU A 85 11.77 7.62 6.47
C LEU A 85 12.34 8.12 7.80
N ASN A 86 13.04 9.26 7.75
CA ASN A 86 13.57 9.92 8.95
C ASN A 86 12.52 10.87 9.55
N LEU A 87 11.43 10.30 10.07
CA LEU A 87 10.35 11.06 10.70
C LEU A 87 10.62 11.27 12.19
N ARG A 88 10.38 12.50 12.66
CA ARG A 88 10.34 12.79 14.10
C ARG A 88 9.07 12.18 14.72
N PRO A 89 9.05 11.91 16.04
CA PRO A 89 7.87 11.35 16.70
C PRO A 89 6.56 12.11 16.45
N SER A 90 6.59 13.44 16.43
CA SER A 90 5.41 14.26 16.13
C SER A 90 4.93 14.13 14.68
N GLN A 91 5.84 13.96 13.72
CA GLN A 91 5.49 13.74 12.31
C GLN A 91 4.92 12.36 12.08
N LEU A 92 5.47 11.34 12.75
CA LEU A 92 4.91 9.99 12.71
C LEU A 92 3.50 9.97 13.32
N GLN A 93 3.30 10.63 14.45
CA GLN A 93 1.98 10.71 15.07
C GLN A 93 0.95 11.39 14.14
N HIS A 94 1.31 12.53 13.55
CA HIS A 94 0.43 13.22 12.60
C HIS A 94 0.09 12.35 11.38
N LEU A 95 1.06 11.59 10.88
CA LEU A 95 0.83 10.64 9.80
C LEU A 95 -0.17 9.55 10.21
N LEU A 96 -0.02 8.98 11.40
CA LEU A 96 -0.92 7.93 11.91
C LEU A 96 -2.34 8.46 12.12
N GLU A 97 -2.49 9.72 12.53
CA GLU A 97 -3.79 10.40 12.66
C GLU A 97 -4.51 10.59 11.32
N HIS A 98 -3.79 10.64 10.19
CA HIS A 98 -4.38 10.78 8.84
C HIS A 98 -4.74 9.44 8.19
N VAL A 99 -4.36 8.32 8.82
CA VAL A 99 -4.60 6.96 8.32
C VAL A 99 -5.92 6.39 8.85
N TRP A 100 -6.50 7.00 9.88
CA TRP A 100 -7.74 6.58 10.54
C TRP A 100 -8.85 7.61 10.36
#